data_AF-A0A653D911-F1
#
_entry.id   AF-A0A653D911-F1
#
_cell.length_a   1.000
_cell.length_b   1.000
_cell.length_c   1.000
_cell.angle_alpha   90.00
_cell.angle_beta   90.00
_cell.angle_gamma   90.00
#
_symmetry.space_group_name_H-M   'P 1'
#
loop_
_entity.id
_entity.type
_entity.pdbx_description
1 polymer ?
#
loop_
_entity_poly.entity_id
_entity_poly.type
_entity_poly.pdbx_seq_one_letter_code
_entity_poly.pdbx_strand_id
1 'polypeptide(L)' 'MLLEQECKVNFRFEKRHIPRLVQALRIPDELNTDSQHKVSGQEALCILLRRLSYPNRLADLEPFF' A
#
# COMPACT_ATOMS: atom_id res chain seq x y z
N MET A 1 2.20 -11.39 7.67
CA MET A 1 0.96 -10.95 6.98
C MET A 1 0.37 -9.81 7.79
N LEU A 2 0.07 -8.66 7.18
CA LEU A 2 -0.62 -7.56 7.87
C LEU A 2 -2.02 -8.01 8.32
N LEU A 3 -2.41 -7.58 9.53
CA LEU A 3 -3.76 -7.69 10.07
C LEU A 3 -4.73 -6.79 9.28
N GLU A 4 -6.02 -7.11 9.26
CA GLU A 4 -7.01 -6.31 8.51
C GLU A 4 -7.06 -4.85 8.99
N GLN A 5 -6.95 -4.65 10.31
CA GLN A 5 -6.85 -3.35 10.96
C GLN A 5 -5.71 -2.52 10.35
N GLU A 6 -4.53 -3.14 10.19
CA GLU A 6 -3.33 -2.48 9.67
C GLU A 6 -3.47 -2.12 8.20
N CYS A 7 -4.17 -2.93 7.39
CA CYS A 7 -4.44 -2.58 5.99
C CYS A 7 -5.33 -1.33 5.88
N LYS A 8 -6.40 -1.26 6.67
CA LYS A 8 -7.31 -0.12 6.62
C LYS A 8 -6.63 1.15 7.15
N VAL A 9 -5.82 1.04 8.19
CA VAL A 9 -5.01 2.13 8.70
C VAL A 9 -3.94 2.53 7.68
N ASN A 10 -3.11 1.64 7.14
CA ASN A 10 -2.00 2.07 6.29
C ASN A 10 -2.40 2.43 4.85
N PHE A 11 -3.43 1.79 4.31
CA PHE A 11 -3.76 1.86 2.88
C PHE A 11 -5.14 2.46 2.59
N ARG A 12 -5.98 2.67 3.62
CA ARG A 12 -7.42 3.03 3.48
C ARG A 12 -8.28 1.98 2.79
N PHE A 13 -7.75 0.77 2.60
CA PHE A 13 -8.43 -0.37 1.99
C PHE A 13 -8.33 -1.60 2.88
N GLU A 14 -9.37 -2.42 2.87
CA GLU A 14 -9.32 -3.75 3.50
C GLU A 14 -8.42 -4.68 2.68
N LYS A 15 -7.84 -5.68 3.34
CA LYS A 15 -6.90 -6.63 2.72
C LYS A 15 -7.49 -7.29 1.47
N ARG A 16 -8.78 -7.65 1.50
CA ARG A 16 -9.52 -8.25 0.37
C ARG A 16 -9.65 -7.33 -0.86
N HIS A 17 -9.49 -6.02 -0.69
CA HIS A 17 -9.57 -5.07 -1.80
C HIS A 17 -8.26 -4.99 -2.58
N ILE A 18 -7.12 -5.34 -1.97
CA ILE A 18 -5.81 -5.21 -2.62
C ILE A 18 -5.71 -6.02 -3.92
N PRO A 19 -6.06 -7.33 -3.95
CA PRO A 19 -6.02 -8.09 -5.20
C PRO A 19 -6.98 -7.55 -6.26
N ARG A 20 -8.16 -7.05 -5.84
CA ARG A 20 -9.15 -6.45 -6.74
C ARG A 20 -8.61 -5.16 -7.37
N LEU A 21 -7.87 -4.36 -6.60
CA LEU A 21 -7.22 -3.15 -7.08
C LEU A 21 -6.08 -3.47 -8.06
N VAL A 22 -5.25 -4.48 -7.78
CA VAL A 22 -4.20 -4.94 -8.72
C VAL A 22 -4.82 -5.28 -10.08
N GLN A 23 -5.90 -6.06 -10.09
CA GLN A 23 -6.61 -6.44 -11.31
C GLN A 23 -7.25 -5.23 -12.02
N ALA A 24 -7.97 -4.38 -11.27
CA ALA A 24 -8.69 -3.24 -11.84
C ALA A 24 -7.73 -2.19 -12.44
N LEU A 25 -6.59 -1.96 -11.79
CA LEU A 25 -5.55 -1.03 -12.24
C LEU A 25 -4.57 -1.68 -13.24
N ARG A 26 -4.74 -2.98 -13.52
CA ARG A 26 -3.88 -3.76 -14.43
C ARG A 26 -2.39 -3.63 -14.08
N ILE A 27 -2.10 -3.73 -12.79
CA ILE A 27 -0.70 -3.64 -12.32
C ILE A 27 0.02 -4.92 -12.76
N PRO A 28 1.20 -4.82 -13.38
CA PRO A 28 2.02 -5.97 -13.74
C PRO A 28 2.37 -6.82 -12.51
N ASP A 29 2.51 -8.13 -12.69
CA ASP A 29 2.89 -9.04 -11.60
C ASP A 29 4.27 -8.71 -11.01
N GLU A 30 5.20 -8.25 -11.86
CA GLU A 30 6.53 -7.77 -11.47
C GLU A 30 6.79 -6.37 -12.06
N LEU A 31 7.41 -5.52 -11.25
CA LEU A 31 7.88 -4.19 -11.63
C LEU A 31 9.39 -4.14 -11.41
N ASN A 32 10.12 -3.64 -12.42
CA ASN A 32 11.55 -3.36 -12.31
C ASN A 32 11.73 -1.89 -11.98
N THR A 33 12.45 -1.60 -10.89
CA THR A 33 12.87 -0.24 -10.57
C THR A 33 14.09 0.15 -11.39
N ASP A 34 14.37 1.45 -11.48
CA ASP A 34 15.57 1.98 -12.13
C ASP A 34 16.86 1.46 -11.49
N SER A 35 16.80 1.06 -10.21
CA SER A 35 17.88 0.41 -9.47
C SER A 35 17.92 -1.11 -9.70
N GLN A 36 17.26 -1.63 -10.73
CA GLN A 36 17.19 -3.05 -11.10
C GLN A 36 16.59 -3.97 -10.00
N HIS A 37 15.83 -3.41 -9.06
CA HIS A 37 15.14 -4.24 -8.07
C HIS A 37 13.80 -4.70 -8.65
N LYS A 38 13.53 -5.99 -8.50
CA LYS A 38 12.22 -6.58 -8.78
C LYS A 38 11.32 -6.46 -7.58
N VAL A 39 10.13 -5.90 -7.78
CA VAL A 39 9.11 -5.76 -6.75
C VAL A 39 7.81 -6.34 -7.31
N SER A 40 7.05 -7.07 -6.49
CA SER A 40 5.75 -7.56 -6.96
C SER A 40 4.77 -6.40 -7.20
N GLY A 41 3.87 -6.55 -8.16
CA GLY A 41 2.82 -5.55 -8.43
C GLY A 41 1.99 -5.22 -7.19
N GLN A 42 1.71 -6.22 -6.36
CA GLN A 42 1.00 -6.04 -5.11
C GLN A 42 1.79 -5.22 -4.08
N GLU A 43 3.09 -5.48 -3.92
CA GLU A 43 3.94 -4.68 -3.03
C GLU A 43 4.04 -3.23 -3.49
N ALA A 44 4.25 -3.02 -4.79
CA ALA A 44 4.29 -1.68 -5.38
C ALA A 44 2.97 -0.93 -5.17
N LEU A 45 1.82 -1.60 -5.31
CA LEU A 45 0.52 -1.03 -5.00
C LEU A 45 0.42 -0.63 -3.52
N CYS A 46 0.84 -1.49 -2.58
CA CYS A 46 0.82 -1.16 -1.15
C CYS A 46 1.70 0.07 -0.83
N ILE A 47 2.87 0.19 -1.46
CA ILE A 47 3.74 1.37 -1.34
C ILE A 47 3.02 2.62 -1.85
N LEU A 48 2.38 2.54 -3.02
CA LEU A 48 1.60 3.64 -3.60
C LEU A 48 0.45 4.06 -2.68
N LEU A 49 -0.35 3.11 -2.20
CA LEU A 49 -1.47 3.36 -1.30
C LEU A 49 -1.02 4.02 0.00
N ARG A 50 0.13 3.60 0.57
CA ARG A 50 0.69 4.25 1.75
C ARG A 50 1.06 5.70 1.46
N ARG A 51 1.67 6.00 0.31
CA ARG A 51 2.01 7.37 -0.10
C ARG A 51 0.76 8.23 -0.31
N LEU A 52 -0.30 7.67 -0.89
CA LEU A 52 -1.58 8.36 -1.10
C LEU A 52 -2.42 8.53 0.18
N SER A 53 -2.11 7.76 1.23
CA SER A 53 -2.77 7.90 2.53
C SER A 53 -2.37 9.19 3.30
N TYR A 54 -1.42 9.97 2.77
CA TYR A 54 -0.90 11.24 3.30
C TYR A 54 -1.96 12.38 3.25
N PRO A 55 -1.92 13.40 4.14
CA PRO A 55 -0.98 13.66 5.25
C PRO A 55 -1.09 12.70 6.42
N ASN A 56 0.01 12.54 7.17
CA ASN A 56 0.05 11.88 8.49
C ASN A 56 -1.21 12.26 9.27
N ARG A 57 -1.96 11.27 9.73
CA ARG A 57 -3.16 11.52 10.54
C ARG A 57 -2.72 12.15 11.85
N LEU A 58 -3.62 12.89 12.49
CA LEU A 58 -3.44 13.27 13.88
C LEU A 58 -3.08 12.05 14.74
N ALA A 59 -3.75 10.90 14.54
CA ALA A 59 -3.43 9.65 15.21
C ALA A 59 -2.01 9.12 14.91
N ASP A 60 -1.45 9.40 13.72
CA ASP A 60 -0.06 9.03 13.39
C ASP A 60 0.95 9.99 14.07
N LEU A 61 0.51 11.22 14.39
CA LEU A 61 1.30 12.26 15.04
C LEU A 61 1.15 12.26 16.57
N GLU A 62 0.05 11.71 17.10
CA GLU A 62 -0.27 11.60 18.53
C GLU A 62 0.88 11.00 19.36
N PRO A 63 1.65 10.00 18.90
CA PRO A 63 2.81 9.51 19.65
C PRO A 63 3.98 10.50 19.78
N PHE A 64 3.98 11.59 19.01
CA PHE A 64 5.03 12.62 19.00
C PHE A 64 4.66 13.86 19.82
N PHE A 65 3.44 13.91 20.38
CA PHE A 65 2.93 14.98 21.23
C PHE A 65 2.72 14.45 22.66
#